data_AF-A0A2G2Y0G0-F1
#
_entry.id   AF-A0A2G2Y0G0-F1
#
_cell.length_a   1.000
_cell.length_b   1.000
_cell.length_c   1.000
_cell.angle_alpha   90.00
_cell.angle_beta   90.00
_cell.angle_gamma   90.00
#
_symmetry.space_group_name_H-M   'P 1'
#
loop_
_entity.id
_entity.type
_entity.pdbx_description
1 polymer ?
#
loop_
_entity_poly.entity_id
_entity_poly.type
_entity_poly.pdbx_seq_one_letter_code
_entity_poly.pdbx_strand_id
1 'polypeptide(L)'
;MKALLPSSSQIPPWLITRRHLCTCSTSYSGPYANVVFNGLVNCGKAIDFELKNPHVFNFLINSCVKAGRLNDAIDCFNGILERGIMPCVPIVNKLLKTLVRQDMIGVARDLYTDVVSRGIDSYDCGTVRILMSACVREGKMEESVKLFEEGGLSLMQDCIDFVFTLLVKSTI
;
A
#
# COMPACT_ATOMS: atom_id res chain seq x y z
N MET A 1 -38.62 11.05 -24.41
CA MET A 1 -37.26 10.80 -24.93
C MET A 1 -36.52 9.88 -23.99
N LYS A 2 -36.50 8.56 -24.25
CA LYS A 2 -35.67 7.60 -23.51
C LYS A 2 -34.27 7.66 -24.11
N ALA A 3 -33.28 8.11 -23.33
CA ALA A 3 -31.88 8.01 -23.74
C ALA A 3 -31.49 6.54 -23.76
N LEU A 4 -31.26 6.00 -24.97
CA LEU A 4 -30.70 4.68 -25.18
C LEU A 4 -29.27 4.68 -24.63
N LEU A 5 -29.01 3.85 -23.63
CA LEU A 5 -27.64 3.59 -23.17
C LEU A 5 -26.86 2.94 -24.34
N PRO A 6 -25.62 3.38 -24.63
CA PRO A 6 -24.86 2.83 -25.73
C PRO A 6 -24.49 1.36 -25.43
N SER A 7 -24.52 0.54 -26.49
CA SER A 7 -24.14 -0.87 -26.47
C SER A 7 -22.70 -1.06 -25.97
N SER A 8 -22.47 -2.20 -25.31
CA SER A 8 -21.24 -2.56 -24.59
C SER A 8 -19.95 -2.57 -25.43
N SER A 9 -20.04 -2.38 -26.75
CA SER A 9 -18.93 -2.37 -27.71
C SER A 9 -18.34 -0.98 -28.01
N GLN A 10 -18.89 0.12 -27.47
CA GLN A 10 -18.42 1.50 -27.74
C GLN A 10 -17.76 2.20 -26.55
N ILE A 11 -17.63 1.53 -25.40
CA ILE A 11 -17.04 2.15 -24.22
C ILE A 11 -15.51 2.05 -24.36
N PRO A 12 -14.77 3.17 -24.35
CA PRO A 12 -13.32 3.14 -24.46
C PRO A 12 -12.70 2.27 -23.35
N PRO A 13 -11.66 1.46 -23.65
CA PRO A 13 -11.04 0.59 -22.64
C PRO A 13 -10.59 1.35 -21.38
N TRP A 14 -10.09 2.58 -21.54
CA TRP A 14 -9.71 3.43 -20.39
C TRP A 14 -10.91 3.85 -19.51
N LEU A 15 -12.12 3.97 -20.09
CA LEU A 15 -13.34 4.33 -19.36
C LEU A 15 -13.93 3.12 -18.62
N ILE A 16 -13.80 1.92 -19.19
CA ILE A 16 -14.10 0.63 -18.54
C ILE A 16 -13.14 0.43 -17.36
N THR A 17 -11.84 0.57 -17.60
CA THR A 17 -10.79 0.51 -16.57
C THR A 17 -11.04 1.54 -15.48
N ARG A 18 -11.37 2.80 -15.83
CA ARG A 18 -11.71 3.84 -14.85
C ARG A 18 -12.96 3.48 -14.04
N ARG A 19 -13.99 2.90 -14.66
CA ARG A 19 -15.20 2.41 -13.95
C ARG A 19 -14.86 1.30 -12.98
N HIS A 20 -14.04 0.32 -13.37
CA HIS A 20 -13.60 -0.77 -12.49
C HIS A 20 -12.69 -0.27 -11.35
N LEU A 21 -11.83 0.71 -11.63
CA LEU A 21 -11.02 1.37 -10.61
C LEU A 21 -11.89 2.16 -9.62
N CYS A 22 -12.95 2.82 -10.08
CA CYS A 22 -13.92 3.49 -9.21
C CYS A 22 -14.76 2.51 -8.39
N THR A 23 -15.15 1.35 -8.92
CA THR A 23 -15.91 0.35 -8.13
C THR A 23 -15.08 -0.30 -7.03
N CYS A 24 -13.74 -0.37 -7.18
CA CYS A 24 -12.83 -0.77 -6.10
C CYS A 24 -12.82 0.22 -4.93
N SER A 25 -13.29 1.47 -5.13
CA SER A 25 -13.34 2.50 -4.10
C SER A 25 -14.64 2.55 -3.30
N THR A 26 -15.69 1.81 -3.71
CA THR A 26 -17.06 2.01 -3.17
C THR A 26 -17.82 0.76 -2.76
N SER A 27 -17.31 -0.48 -2.85
CA SER A 27 -18.09 -1.65 -2.40
C SER A 27 -17.29 -2.91 -2.07
N TYR A 28 -17.77 -3.65 -1.06
CA TYR A 28 -17.33 -4.99 -0.64
C TYR A 28 -17.50 -6.08 -1.74
N SER A 29 -18.13 -5.72 -2.87
CA SER A 29 -18.52 -6.59 -3.99
C SER A 29 -17.95 -6.12 -5.34
N GLY A 30 -16.92 -5.28 -5.35
CA GLY A 30 -16.19 -4.95 -6.58
C GLY A 30 -15.36 -6.15 -7.09
N PRO A 31 -14.92 -6.17 -8.37
CA PRO A 31 -14.04 -7.23 -8.86
C PRO A 31 -12.80 -7.34 -7.96
N TYR A 32 -12.30 -8.58 -7.81
CA TYR A 32 -11.07 -8.85 -7.10
C TYR A 32 -9.95 -7.97 -7.67
N ALA A 33 -9.10 -7.38 -6.83
CA ALA A 33 -8.13 -6.41 -7.32
C ALA A 33 -7.14 -7.06 -8.30
N ASN A 34 -6.89 -8.36 -8.15
CA ASN A 34 -6.18 -9.20 -9.11
C ASN A 34 -6.82 -9.23 -10.51
N VAL A 35 -8.15 -9.16 -10.67
CA VAL A 35 -8.84 -9.13 -11.97
C VAL A 35 -8.58 -7.80 -12.65
N VAL A 36 -8.66 -6.69 -11.90
CA VAL A 36 -8.36 -5.35 -12.42
C VAL A 36 -6.87 -5.25 -12.75
N PHE A 37 -6.02 -5.80 -11.89
CA PHE A 37 -4.58 -5.87 -12.07
C PHE A 37 -4.18 -6.66 -13.32
N ASN A 38 -4.70 -7.88 -13.48
CA ASN A 38 -4.44 -8.71 -14.65
C ASN A 38 -5.02 -8.09 -15.92
N GLY A 39 -6.21 -7.49 -15.84
CA GLY A 39 -6.81 -6.74 -16.94
C GLY A 39 -5.92 -5.59 -17.40
N LEU A 40 -5.41 -4.78 -16.46
CA LEU A 40 -4.48 -3.68 -16.77
C LEU A 40 -3.23 -4.18 -17.50
N VAL A 41 -2.66 -5.29 -17.03
CA VAL A 41 -1.40 -5.84 -17.55
C VAL A 41 -1.59 -6.41 -18.93
N ASN A 42 -2.67 -7.16 -19.13
CA ASN A 42 -3.03 -7.71 -20.43
C ASN A 42 -3.31 -6.59 -21.43
N CYS A 43 -4.01 -5.53 -21.01
CA CYS A 43 -4.21 -4.34 -21.83
C CYS A 43 -2.88 -3.69 -22.22
N GLY A 44 -1.93 -3.51 -21.28
CA GLY A 44 -0.61 -2.95 -21.57
C GLY A 44 0.17 -3.78 -22.59
N LYS A 45 0.19 -5.11 -22.42
CA LYS A 45 0.80 -6.02 -23.39
C LYS A 45 0.15 -5.95 -24.77
N ALA A 46 -1.18 -5.85 -24.84
CA ALA A 46 -1.93 -5.84 -26.10
C ALA A 46 -1.67 -4.58 -26.95
N ILE A 47 -1.21 -3.48 -26.34
CA ILE A 47 -0.86 -2.24 -27.03
C ILE A 47 0.67 -2.03 -27.13
N ASP A 48 1.46 -3.09 -26.89
CA ASP A 48 2.93 -3.08 -26.85
C ASP A 48 3.51 -1.97 -25.95
N PHE A 49 2.76 -1.63 -24.89
CA PHE A 49 3.12 -0.62 -23.92
C PHE A 49 3.49 -1.29 -22.61
N GLU A 50 4.79 -1.33 -22.31
CA GLU A 50 5.24 -1.76 -20.99
C GLU A 50 4.72 -0.77 -19.94
N LEU A 51 3.82 -1.23 -19.07
CA LEU A 51 3.35 -0.51 -17.90
C LEU A 51 4.46 -0.41 -16.85
N LYS A 52 5.54 0.31 -17.16
CA LYS A 52 6.66 0.60 -16.23
C LYS A 52 6.30 1.64 -15.18
N ASN A 53 5.23 2.41 -15.41
CA ASN A 53 4.83 3.47 -14.51
C ASN A 53 3.96 2.93 -13.35
N PRO A 54 4.34 3.17 -12.08
CA PRO A 54 3.60 2.64 -10.94
C PRO A 54 2.29 3.37 -10.64
N HIS A 55 1.96 4.51 -11.27
CA HIS A 55 0.82 5.36 -10.89
C HIS A 55 -0.53 4.62 -10.86
N VAL A 56 -0.81 3.80 -11.87
CA VAL A 56 -2.11 3.08 -11.95
C VAL A 56 -2.20 2.02 -10.86
N PHE A 57 -1.09 1.33 -10.57
CA PHE A 57 -1.02 0.33 -9.51
C PHE A 57 -1.05 0.97 -8.11
N ASN A 58 -0.34 2.09 -7.93
CA ASN A 58 -0.40 2.91 -6.72
C ASN A 58 -1.83 3.35 -6.42
N PHE A 59 -2.60 3.75 -7.44
CA PHE A 59 -4.01 4.08 -7.30
C PHE A 59 -4.85 2.85 -6.88
N LEU A 60 -4.61 1.69 -7.50
CA LEU A 60 -5.30 0.44 -7.16
C LEU A 60 -5.03 0.02 -5.71
N ILE A 61 -3.75 -0.03 -5.30
CA ILE A 61 -3.34 -0.36 -3.93
C ILE A 61 -3.98 0.62 -2.93
N ASN A 62 -3.89 1.92 -3.18
CA ASN A 62 -4.51 2.94 -2.32
C ASN A 62 -6.02 2.73 -2.16
N SER A 63 -6.69 2.34 -3.24
CA SER A 63 -8.14 2.11 -3.26
C SER A 63 -8.50 0.87 -2.45
N CYS A 64 -7.76 -0.23 -2.62
CA CYS A 64 -7.92 -1.44 -1.83
C CYS A 64 -7.70 -1.19 -0.33
N VAL A 65 -6.63 -0.44 0.03
CA VAL A 65 -6.35 -0.05 1.42
C VAL A 65 -7.49 0.79 2.00
N LYS A 66 -8.02 1.77 1.25
CA LYS A 66 -9.16 2.59 1.69
C LYS A 66 -10.44 1.76 1.88
N ALA A 67 -10.62 0.73 1.06
CA ALA A 67 -11.77 -0.18 1.14
C ALA A 67 -11.62 -1.26 2.22
N GLY A 68 -10.51 -1.29 2.97
CA GLY A 68 -10.22 -2.35 3.96
C GLY A 68 -9.89 -3.71 3.33
N ARG A 69 -9.73 -3.77 2.01
CA ARG A 69 -9.41 -4.99 1.26
C ARG A 69 -7.90 -5.21 1.28
N LEU A 70 -7.37 -5.59 2.43
CA LEU A 70 -5.92 -5.65 2.64
C LEU A 70 -5.24 -6.77 1.87
N ASN A 71 -5.86 -7.96 1.78
CA ASN A 71 -5.31 -9.07 0.99
C ASN A 71 -5.17 -8.67 -0.48
N ASP A 72 -6.21 -8.05 -1.06
CA ASP A 72 -6.17 -7.52 -2.42
C ASP A 72 -5.06 -6.46 -2.61
N ALA A 73 -4.84 -5.61 -1.61
CA ALA A 73 -3.78 -4.60 -1.66
C ALA A 73 -2.39 -5.24 -1.63
N ILE A 74 -2.20 -6.28 -0.81
CA ILE A 74 -0.96 -7.07 -0.73
C ILE A 74 -0.71 -7.80 -2.05
N ASP A 75 -1.72 -8.46 -2.62
CA ASP A 75 -1.59 -9.17 -3.90
C ASP A 75 -1.18 -8.22 -5.03
N CYS A 76 -1.80 -7.04 -5.09
CA CYS A 76 -1.44 -6.02 -6.08
C CYS A 76 -0.02 -5.49 -5.87
N PHE A 77 0.39 -5.33 -4.62
CA PHE A 77 1.73 -4.88 -4.26
C PHE A 77 2.81 -5.91 -4.65
N ASN A 78 2.59 -7.18 -4.33
CA ASN A 78 3.51 -8.26 -4.71
C ASN A 78 3.60 -8.38 -6.23
N GLY A 79 2.46 -8.34 -6.92
CA GLY A 79 2.43 -8.43 -8.38
C GLY A 79 3.17 -7.30 -9.10
N ILE A 80 3.23 -6.08 -8.54
CA ILE A 80 4.06 -5.01 -9.15
C ILE A 80 5.54 -5.22 -8.87
N LEU A 81 5.90 -5.66 -7.65
CA LEU A 81 7.28 -5.95 -7.30
C LEU A 81 7.85 -7.10 -8.13
N GLU A 82 7.09 -8.17 -8.36
CA GLU A 82 7.46 -9.28 -9.24
C GLU A 82 7.80 -8.82 -10.67
N ARG A 83 7.22 -7.71 -11.11
CA ARG A 83 7.50 -7.11 -12.43
C ARG A 83 8.62 -6.07 -12.41
N GLY A 84 9.31 -5.93 -11.28
CA GLY A 84 10.34 -4.92 -11.10
C GLY A 84 9.81 -3.48 -11.09
N ILE A 85 8.50 -3.29 -10.90
CA ILE A 85 7.88 -1.97 -10.83
C ILE A 85 7.80 -1.55 -9.37
N MET A 86 8.46 -0.44 -9.05
CA MET A 86 8.50 0.05 -7.69
C MET A 86 7.30 0.94 -7.35
N PRO A 87 6.46 0.59 -6.36
CA PRO A 87 5.42 1.50 -5.86
C PRO A 87 6.04 2.76 -5.24
N CYS A 88 5.26 3.84 -5.18
CA CYS A 88 5.77 5.07 -4.57
C CYS A 88 5.76 4.97 -3.03
N VAL A 89 6.77 5.55 -2.39
CA VAL A 89 6.96 5.51 -0.92
C VAL A 89 5.70 5.89 -0.12
N PRO A 90 4.91 6.93 -0.50
CA PRO A 90 3.68 7.24 0.23
C PRO A 90 2.65 6.11 0.24
N ILE A 91 2.57 5.30 -0.82
CA ILE A 91 1.67 4.15 -0.90
C ILE A 91 2.18 2.99 -0.05
N VAL A 92 3.50 2.73 -0.08
CA VAL A 92 4.14 1.74 0.79
C VAL A 92 3.88 2.08 2.26
N ASN A 93 4.18 3.31 2.67
CA ASN A 93 3.96 3.78 4.04
C ASN A 93 2.49 3.67 4.46
N LYS A 94 1.55 3.97 3.54
CA LYS A 94 0.13 3.83 3.84
C LYS A 94 -0.29 2.38 4.04
N LEU A 95 0.18 1.46 3.20
CA LEU A 95 -0.09 0.03 3.32
C LEU A 95 0.50 -0.52 4.64
N LEU A 96 1.78 -0.28 4.90
CA LEU A 96 2.48 -0.69 6.13
C LEU A 96 1.76 -0.18 7.39
N LYS A 97 1.43 1.12 7.43
CA LYS A 97 0.70 1.72 8.56
C LYS A 97 -0.65 1.05 8.79
N THR A 98 -1.32 0.62 7.73
CA THR A 98 -2.64 -0.01 7.83
C THR A 98 -2.53 -1.45 8.31
N LEU A 99 -1.53 -2.20 7.84
CA LEU A 99 -1.24 -3.56 8.30
C LEU A 99 -0.86 -3.58 9.79
N VAL A 100 0.02 -2.68 10.22
CA VAL A 100 0.39 -2.54 11.64
C VAL A 100 -0.83 -2.19 12.50
N ARG A 101 -1.74 -1.35 12.01
CA ARG A 101 -2.98 -1.02 12.74
C ARG A 101 -3.97 -2.18 12.86
N GLN A 102 -3.94 -3.12 11.90
CA GLN A 102 -4.78 -4.32 11.88
C GLN A 102 -4.08 -5.53 12.50
N ASP A 103 -2.99 -5.32 13.24
CA ASP A 103 -2.21 -6.36 13.89
C ASP A 103 -1.54 -7.38 12.94
N MET A 104 -1.47 -7.06 11.66
CA MET A 104 -0.81 -7.87 10.63
C MET A 104 0.69 -7.52 10.55
N ILE A 105 1.38 -7.53 11.69
CA ILE A 105 2.76 -7.02 11.80
C ILE A 105 3.76 -7.86 11.02
N GLY A 106 3.65 -9.20 11.06
CA GLY A 106 4.53 -10.10 10.29
C GLY A 106 4.49 -9.77 8.79
N VAL A 107 3.28 -9.66 8.23
CA VAL A 107 3.08 -9.28 6.82
C VAL A 107 3.68 -7.91 6.52
N ALA A 108 3.55 -6.94 7.44
CA ALA A 108 4.15 -5.62 7.25
C ALA A 108 5.69 -5.68 7.22
N ARG A 109 6.33 -6.52 8.04
CA ARG A 109 7.78 -6.72 8.03
C ARG A 109 8.25 -7.40 6.75
N ASP A 110 7.52 -8.39 6.26
CA ASP A 110 7.86 -9.09 5.02
C ASP A 110 7.83 -8.12 3.83
N LEU A 111 6.75 -7.34 3.70
CA LEU A 111 6.63 -6.32 2.66
C LEU A 111 7.71 -5.25 2.75
N TYR A 112 8.07 -4.81 3.96
CA TYR A 112 9.16 -3.87 4.16
C TYR A 112 10.51 -4.45 3.73
N THR A 113 10.77 -5.71 4.09
CA THR A 113 12.00 -6.42 3.74
C THR A 113 12.15 -6.56 2.22
N ASP A 114 11.06 -6.92 1.54
CA ASP A 114 11.03 -7.03 0.08
C ASP A 114 11.34 -5.68 -0.60
N VAL A 115 10.85 -4.58 -0.06
CA VAL A 115 11.11 -3.22 -0.55
C VAL A 115 12.58 -2.83 -0.38
N VAL A 116 13.14 -3.06 0.80
CA VAL A 116 14.55 -2.75 1.11
C VAL A 116 15.48 -3.59 0.25
N SER A 117 15.21 -4.89 0.10
CA SER A 117 16.03 -5.80 -0.72
C SER A 117 16.12 -5.38 -2.20
N ARG A 118 15.13 -4.60 -2.67
CA ARG A 118 15.02 -4.10 -4.05
C ARG A 118 15.58 -2.69 -4.22
N GLY A 119 16.30 -2.17 -3.22
CA GLY A 119 17.05 -0.92 -3.32
C GLY A 119 16.24 0.34 -3.06
N ILE A 120 15.09 0.25 -2.37
CA ILE A 120 14.57 1.44 -1.69
C ILE A 120 15.36 1.59 -0.40
N ASP A 121 16.20 2.62 -0.34
CA ASP A 121 16.76 3.15 0.90
C ASP A 121 15.63 3.80 1.74
N SER A 122 14.61 3.04 2.14
CA SER A 122 13.47 3.61 2.88
C SER A 122 13.76 3.69 4.36
N TYR A 123 14.69 4.60 4.70
CA TYR A 123 14.72 5.26 6.00
C TYR A 123 14.04 6.63 5.90
N ASP A 124 12.91 6.71 5.20
CA ASP A 124 12.06 7.90 5.34
C ASP A 124 11.48 7.90 6.76
N CYS A 125 11.37 9.10 7.36
CA CYS A 125 10.92 9.24 8.75
C CYS A 125 9.54 8.61 9.01
N GLY A 126 8.70 8.48 7.98
CA GLY A 126 7.39 7.87 8.04
C GLY A 126 7.47 6.35 8.17
N THR A 127 8.33 5.70 7.39
CA THR A 127 8.57 4.26 7.43
C THR A 127 9.14 3.84 8.78
N VAL A 128 10.17 4.55 9.27
CA VAL A 128 10.78 4.29 10.60
C VAL A 128 9.73 4.39 11.71
N ARG A 129 8.88 5.43 11.69
CA ARG A 129 7.81 5.59 12.69
C ARG A 129 6.81 4.44 12.68
N ILE A 130 6.49 3.90 11.49
CA ILE A 130 5.58 2.75 11.36
C ILE A 130 6.22 1.49 11.96
N LEU A 131 7.51 1.26 11.70
CA LEU A 131 8.23 0.10 12.24
C LEU A 131 8.41 0.18 13.76
N MET A 132 8.71 1.35 14.30
CA MET A 132 8.72 1.58 15.75
C MET A 132 7.35 1.25 16.36
N SER A 133 6.26 1.73 15.75
CA SER A 133 4.90 1.40 16.19
C SER A 133 4.62 -0.10 16.16
N ALA A 134 5.18 -0.82 15.19
CA ALA A 134 5.05 -2.27 15.11
C ALA A 134 5.80 -2.97 16.24
N CYS A 135 7.04 -2.57 16.51
CA CYS A 135 7.86 -3.12 17.59
C CYS A 135 7.22 -2.93 18.96
N VAL A 136 6.67 -1.75 19.24
CA VAL A 136 5.98 -1.48 20.50
C VAL A 136 4.74 -2.37 20.66
N ARG A 137 3.96 -2.58 19.59
CA ARG A 137 2.78 -3.45 19.63
C ARG A 137 3.11 -4.93 19.84
N GLU A 138 4.31 -5.36 19.44
CA GLU A 138 4.84 -6.71 19.74
C GLU A 138 5.54 -6.81 21.10
N GLY A 139 5.62 -5.73 21.88
CA GLY A 139 6.36 -5.68 23.14
C GLY A 139 7.89 -5.66 22.99
N LYS A 140 8.40 -5.45 21.78
CA LYS A 140 9.85 -5.41 21.44
C LYS A 140 10.39 -3.99 21.59
N MET A 141 10.43 -3.48 22.81
CA MET A 141 10.80 -2.10 23.07
C MET A 141 12.26 -1.80 22.69
N GLU A 142 13.19 -2.73 22.93
CA GLU A 142 14.61 -2.53 22.59
C GLU A 142 14.83 -2.38 21.08
N GLU A 143 14.08 -3.12 20.26
CA GLU A 143 14.14 -3.03 18.79
C GLU A 143 13.61 -1.67 18.30
N SER A 144 12.54 -1.16 18.92
CA SER A 144 11.99 0.17 18.64
C SER A 144 13.01 1.30 18.91
N VAL A 145 13.77 1.19 20.01
CA VAL A 145 14.79 2.18 20.38
C VAL A 145 15.96 2.14 19.41
N LYS A 146 16.42 0.96 18.99
CA LYS A 146 17.48 0.83 17.97
C LYS A 146 17.09 1.48 16.64
N LEU A 147 15.86 1.25 16.17
CA LEU A 147 15.34 1.88 14.96
C LEU A 147 15.28 3.42 15.08
N PHE A 148 15.04 3.95 16.27
CA PHE A 148 15.06 5.39 16.53
C PHE A 148 16.48 5.97 16.47
N GLU A 149 17.45 5.27 17.05
CA GLU A 149 18.87 5.66 17.03
C GLU A 149 19.45 5.63 15.60
N GLU A 150 19.10 4.59 14.84
CA GLU A 150 19.48 4.44 13.42
C GLU A 150 18.82 5.49 12.52
N GLY A 151 17.58 5.89 12.82
CA GLY A 151 16.82 6.89 12.05
C GLY A 151 17.24 8.36 12.26
N GLY A 152 18.18 8.62 13.18
CA GLY A 152 18.78 9.93 13.43
C GLY A 152 17.87 10.98 14.10
N LEU A 153 18.48 12.08 14.56
CA LEU A 153 17.86 13.21 15.29
C LEU A 153 16.78 13.98 14.47
N SER A 154 16.59 13.66 13.19
CA SER A 154 15.53 14.21 12.32
C SER A 154 14.10 13.77 12.71
N LEU A 155 13.96 12.84 13.65
CA LEU A 155 12.69 12.36 14.19
C LEU A 155 12.15 13.22 15.37
N MET A 156 12.85 14.28 15.75
CA MET A 156 12.78 14.84 17.10
C MET A 156 11.73 15.95 17.35
N GLN A 157 10.47 15.73 16.97
CA GLN A 157 9.37 16.42 17.67
C GLN A 157 8.12 15.53 17.77
N ASP A 158 7.83 14.74 16.73
CA ASP A 158 6.67 13.84 16.69
C ASP A 158 6.86 12.51 17.44
N CYS A 159 8.11 12.01 17.54
CA CYS A 159 8.37 10.67 18.07
C CYS A 159 8.38 10.62 19.60
N ILE A 160 8.73 11.72 20.28
CA ILE A 160 8.71 11.78 21.76
C ILE A 160 7.27 11.66 22.25
N ASP A 161 6.32 12.43 21.70
CA ASP A 161 4.90 12.33 22.04
C ASP A 161 4.32 10.94 21.71
N PHE A 162 4.77 10.32 20.63
CA PHE A 162 4.32 8.98 20.22
C PHE A 162 4.83 7.88 21.17
N VAL A 163 6.12 7.88 21.51
CA VAL A 163 6.71 6.93 22.47
C VAL A 163 6.15 7.17 23.87
N PHE A 164 5.97 8.42 24.30
CA PHE A 164 5.37 8.77 25.59
C PHE A 164 3.89 8.34 25.66
N THR A 165 3.10 8.59 24.61
CA THR A 165 1.70 8.15 24.53
C THR A 165 1.58 6.62 24.52
N LEU A 166 2.51 5.92 23.86
CA LEU A 166 2.53 4.45 23.81
C LEU A 166 2.95 3.83 25.14
N LEU A 167 4.00 4.34 25.78
CA LEU A 167 4.44 3.91 27.10
C LEU A 167 3.35 4.14 28.15
N VAL A 168 2.64 5.27 28.09
CA VAL A 168 1.50 5.54 28.99
C VAL A 168 0.34 4.58 28.74
N LYS A 169 0.08 4.18 27.48
CA LYS A 169 -0.99 3.21 27.14
C LYS A 169 -0.67 1.75 27.44
N SER A 170 0.61 1.37 27.53
CA SER A 170 1.01 0.00 27.91
C SER A 170 1.13 -0.22 29.42
N THR A 171 0.99 0.85 30.22
CA THR A 171 1.15 0.83 31.69
C THR A 171 -0.19 0.95 32.44
N ILE A 172 -1.32 1.02 31.73
CA ILE A 172 -2.70 1.06 32.26
C ILE A 172 -3.50 -0.07 31.62
#